data_AF-A0A8E2EBR8-F1
#
_entry.id   AF-A0A8E2EBR8-F1
#
_cell.length_a   1.000
_cell.length_b   1.000
_cell.length_c   1.000
_cell.angle_alpha   90.00
_cell.angle_beta   90.00
_cell.angle_gamma   90.00
#
_symmetry.space_group_name_H-M   'P 1'
#
loop_
_entity.id
_entity.type
_entity.pdbx_description
1 polymer ?
#
loop_
_entity_poly.entity_id
_entity_poly.type
_entity_poly.pdbx_seq_one_letter_code
_entity_poly.pdbx_strand_id
1 'polypeptide(L)'
;MTETRIPYQPLKALDRKSEHKFALPIKRIHDSQDVTFFLTTTGYSDIMTFLFQLNASVFPRKIQREGDLSEGVKIWEIRDSDLPLSSIVQQIKKLLDKLGSFIDEAPPNTGPRRFGNISFRKWYDIVRARLPDLMDEFLPNDILSLGIDVDESVSAKAELEVYLAGSFGSSQRLDYGTGHELSFLAFLGCLWKLGAFPQAEAGEEERAIVLGIIEPYFELIRCLILTYTLEPAGSHGVWGLDDHFFLPYIFGSAQLSPAINAPADIAAEGSLPNAPNPPDVAKASVVERERKTNMYFSAIGFINDVKRGPFWEHSPILFDISGVKAGWAKINKGMLKMYNAEVLSKFPVIQHFPFGSLFCWEKDLSAIAAASSVHTSNQPSNLTPTAQARSDPLQDQMQEGTRAPWIGQTPPGGGTATPWASRLPLRAPVPAPDGPTQSTRAHWSTPTSTLPPFVMGNTTSAPWARPGGSGVSSSSQTTMPSIWAPNPGLNKGPRKT
;
A
#
# COMPACT_ATOMS: atom_id res chain seq x y z
N MET A 1 26.44 12.58 -27.45
CA MET A 1 25.96 13.39 -26.32
C MET A 1 25.91 12.47 -25.11
N THR A 2 26.91 12.54 -24.27
CA THR A 2 26.99 11.78 -23.02
C THR A 2 25.96 12.34 -22.06
N GLU A 3 24.87 11.60 -21.81
CA GLU A 3 24.01 11.84 -20.65
C GLU A 3 24.89 11.79 -19.41
N THR A 4 25.09 12.96 -18.78
CA THR A 4 25.75 13.07 -17.49
C THR A 4 24.84 12.37 -16.48
N ARG A 5 25.05 11.06 -16.28
CA ARG A 5 24.35 10.28 -15.27
C ARG A 5 24.71 10.88 -13.91
N ILE A 6 23.75 11.55 -13.28
CA ILE A 6 23.91 12.04 -11.90
C ILE A 6 24.24 10.81 -11.05
N PRO A 7 25.37 10.81 -10.31
CA PRO A 7 25.73 9.68 -9.47
C PRO A 7 24.60 9.43 -8.47
N TYR A 8 24.22 8.16 -8.34
CA TYR A 8 23.30 7.72 -7.31
C TYR A 8 23.85 8.14 -5.94
N GLN A 9 23.10 8.96 -5.21
CA GLN A 9 23.46 9.40 -3.86
C GLN A 9 22.51 8.72 -2.85
N PRO A 10 23.04 7.91 -1.92
CA PRO A 10 22.23 7.32 -0.87
C PRO A 10 21.73 8.39 0.09
N LEU A 11 20.70 8.07 0.87
CA LEU A 11 20.20 8.95 1.91
C LEU A 11 21.34 9.30 2.87
N LYS A 12 21.54 10.60 3.10
CA LYS A 12 22.65 11.10 3.91
C LYS A 12 22.41 10.81 5.39
N ALA A 13 23.37 10.12 6.01
CA ALA A 13 23.41 9.98 7.47
C ALA A 13 23.80 11.31 8.14
N LEU A 14 23.22 11.57 9.31
CA LEU A 14 23.60 12.66 10.18
C LEU A 14 25.04 12.46 10.66
N ASP A 15 25.77 13.56 10.73
CA ASP A 15 27.10 13.55 11.34
C ASP A 15 26.94 13.44 12.86
N ARG A 16 27.30 12.27 13.41
CA ARG A 16 27.25 12.00 14.86
C ARG A 16 28.11 12.97 15.69
N LYS A 17 29.04 13.70 15.07
CA LYS A 17 29.87 14.72 15.73
C LYS A 17 29.19 16.09 15.78
N SER A 18 28.19 16.31 14.95
CA SER A 18 27.41 17.55 14.95
C SER A 18 26.27 17.45 15.95
N GLU A 19 26.03 18.54 16.69
CA GLU A 19 24.87 18.64 17.56
C GLU A 19 23.60 18.69 16.70
N HIS A 20 22.70 17.73 16.89
CA HIS A 20 21.42 17.66 16.19
C HIS A 20 20.28 17.87 17.19
N LYS A 21 19.43 18.87 16.93
CA LYS A 21 18.27 19.17 17.77
C LYS A 21 17.05 18.40 17.25
N PHE A 22 16.65 17.37 17.98
CA PHE A 22 15.45 16.61 17.64
C PHE A 22 14.16 17.39 17.90
N ALA A 23 13.10 17.01 17.20
CA ALA A 23 11.80 17.63 17.32
C ALA A 23 10.71 16.58 17.26
N LEU A 24 9.68 16.74 18.11
CA LEU A 24 8.54 15.84 18.08
C LEU A 24 7.81 16.00 16.74
N PRO A 25 7.59 14.92 15.97
CA PRO A 25 6.92 15.02 14.69
C PRO A 25 5.49 15.55 14.83
N ILE A 26 5.17 16.58 14.06
CA ILE A 26 3.85 17.23 14.07
C ILE A 26 3.24 17.37 12.69
N LYS A 27 1.91 17.44 12.63
CA LYS A 27 1.17 17.62 11.38
C LYS A 27 1.50 19.00 10.77
N ARG A 28 1.78 19.00 9.46
CA ARG A 28 2.05 20.20 8.65
C ARG A 28 1.18 20.34 7.40
N ILE A 29 0.59 19.24 6.92
CA ILE A 29 -0.24 19.24 5.71
C ILE A 29 -1.71 19.36 6.11
N HIS A 30 -2.29 20.53 5.90
CA HIS A 30 -3.70 20.83 6.21
C HIS A 30 -4.55 21.03 4.96
N ASP A 31 -3.94 21.43 3.85
CA ASP A 31 -4.61 21.57 2.55
C ASP A 31 -3.71 21.21 1.34
N SER A 32 -4.22 21.44 0.13
CA SER A 32 -3.53 21.17 -1.13
C SER A 32 -2.31 22.07 -1.39
N GLN A 33 -2.27 23.28 -0.81
CA GLN A 33 -1.10 24.17 -0.94
C GLN A 33 0.05 23.62 -0.10
N ASP A 34 -0.24 23.10 1.09
CA ASP A 34 0.75 22.43 1.91
C ASP A 34 1.33 21.20 1.20
N VAL A 35 0.52 20.43 0.47
CA VAL A 35 1.04 19.32 -0.37
C VAL A 35 2.00 19.85 -1.43
N THR A 36 1.67 20.97 -2.08
CA THR A 36 2.56 21.58 -3.07
C THR A 36 3.88 22.02 -2.45
N PHE A 37 3.84 22.59 -1.24
CA PHE A 37 5.05 22.94 -0.50
C PHE A 37 5.83 21.70 -0.07
N PHE A 38 5.16 20.66 0.45
CA PHE A 38 5.76 19.39 0.85
C PHE A 38 6.66 18.81 -0.25
N LEU A 39 6.19 18.81 -1.50
CA LEU A 39 6.94 18.31 -2.67
C LEU A 39 8.22 19.10 -2.97
N THR A 40 8.46 20.23 -2.29
CA THR A 40 9.68 21.03 -2.37
C THR A 40 10.55 20.94 -1.11
N THR A 41 10.15 20.12 -0.13
CA THR A 41 10.86 20.01 1.16
C THR A 41 11.98 18.97 1.12
N THR A 42 12.95 19.15 2.02
CA THR A 42 14.01 18.17 2.28
C THR A 42 13.43 16.85 2.76
N GLY A 43 12.36 16.87 3.58
CA GLY A 43 11.66 15.66 3.99
C GLY A 43 11.11 14.84 2.81
N TYR A 44 10.53 15.49 1.81
CA TYR A 44 10.10 14.81 0.58
C TYR A 44 11.29 14.23 -0.21
N SER A 45 12.34 15.03 -0.43
CA SER A 45 13.55 14.59 -1.12
C SER A 45 14.18 13.37 -0.43
N ASP A 46 14.23 13.36 0.90
CA ASP A 46 14.78 12.26 1.70
C ASP A 46 13.93 10.99 1.60
N ILE A 47 12.60 11.10 1.66
CA ILE A 47 11.68 9.96 1.48
C ILE A 47 11.91 9.31 0.12
N MET A 48 11.94 10.11 -0.94
CA MET A 48 12.13 9.62 -2.30
C MET A 48 13.52 9.01 -2.51
N THR A 49 14.56 9.65 -1.96
CA THR A 49 15.93 9.14 -2.01
C THR A 49 16.04 7.79 -1.34
N PHE A 50 15.46 7.64 -0.13
CA PHE A 50 15.48 6.38 0.60
C PHE A 50 14.70 5.29 -0.14
N LEU A 51 13.53 5.61 -0.69
CA LEU A 51 12.73 4.66 -1.47
C LEU A 51 13.49 4.16 -2.71
N PHE A 52 14.11 5.07 -3.48
CA PHE A 52 14.93 4.70 -4.62
C PHE A 52 16.13 3.86 -4.22
N GLN A 53 16.71 4.17 -3.06
CA GLN A 53 17.83 3.44 -2.52
C GLN A 53 17.47 2.00 -2.18
N LEU A 54 16.40 1.79 -1.42
CA LEU A 54 15.90 0.46 -1.11
C LEU A 54 15.48 -0.29 -2.39
N ASN A 55 14.81 0.38 -3.32
CA ASN A 55 14.38 -0.23 -4.58
C ASN A 55 15.56 -0.74 -5.42
N ALA A 56 16.64 0.03 -5.55
CA ALA A 56 17.84 -0.38 -6.29
C ALA A 56 18.57 -1.59 -5.68
N SER A 57 18.43 -1.80 -4.36
CA SER A 57 19.08 -2.89 -3.62
C SER A 57 18.54 -4.28 -3.97
N VAL A 58 17.25 -4.37 -4.33
CA VAL A 58 16.54 -5.62 -4.60
C VAL A 58 16.49 -6.03 -6.08
N PHE A 59 17.09 -5.23 -6.98
CA PHE A 59 17.34 -5.69 -8.35
C PHE A 59 18.29 -6.89 -8.34
N PRO A 60 18.08 -7.90 -9.21
CA PRO A 60 19.00 -9.00 -9.39
C PRO A 60 20.42 -8.49 -9.68
N ARG A 61 21.43 -9.20 -9.17
CA ARG A 61 22.85 -8.84 -9.35
C ARG A 61 23.53 -9.81 -10.29
N LYS A 62 24.34 -9.28 -11.21
CA LYS A 62 25.25 -10.12 -11.99
C LYS A 62 26.38 -10.60 -11.08
N ILE A 63 26.68 -11.90 -11.15
CA ILE A 63 27.81 -12.51 -10.45
C ILE A 63 28.79 -13.02 -11.50
N GLN A 64 30.06 -12.65 -11.36
CA GLN A 64 31.14 -13.35 -12.04
C GLN A 64 31.64 -14.47 -11.13
N ARG A 65 31.51 -15.72 -11.53
CA ARG A 65 32.17 -16.84 -10.83
C ARG A 65 33.58 -16.98 -11.37
N GLU A 66 34.58 -16.96 -10.48
CA GLU A 66 35.98 -17.21 -10.85
C GLU A 66 36.09 -18.54 -11.61
N GLY A 67 36.54 -18.49 -12.87
CA GLY A 67 36.80 -19.65 -13.72
C GLY A 67 35.66 -20.11 -14.64
N ASP A 68 34.48 -19.48 -14.59
CA ASP A 68 33.35 -19.78 -15.49
C ASP A 68 33.09 -18.59 -16.43
N LEU A 69 33.00 -18.85 -17.74
CA LEU A 69 32.71 -17.83 -18.76
C LEU A 69 31.22 -17.42 -18.78
N SER A 70 30.37 -18.08 -18.00
CA SER A 70 28.95 -17.75 -17.89
C SER A 70 28.68 -16.68 -16.81
N GLU A 71 28.05 -15.57 -17.21
CA GLU A 71 27.54 -14.57 -16.26
C GLU A 71 26.43 -15.20 -15.41
N GLY A 72 26.68 -15.38 -14.11
CA GLY A 72 25.67 -15.80 -13.15
C GLY A 72 24.76 -14.63 -12.76
N VAL A 73 23.56 -14.93 -12.28
CA VAL A 73 22.65 -13.91 -11.72
C VAL A 73 22.19 -14.36 -10.33
N LYS A 74 22.39 -13.52 -9.31
CA LYS A 74 21.75 -13.68 -8.00
C LYS A 74 20.42 -12.94 -8.02
N ILE A 75 19.36 -13.68 -7.72
CA ILE A 75 18.02 -13.16 -7.46
C ILE A 75 17.84 -13.12 -5.95
N TRP A 76 17.12 -12.12 -5.46
CA TRP A 76 16.86 -11.91 -4.04
C TRP A 76 15.40 -12.21 -3.76
N GLU A 77 15.11 -13.26 -2.98
CA GLU A 77 13.76 -13.75 -2.71
C GLU A 77 13.32 -13.42 -1.27
N ILE A 78 12.00 -13.39 -1.00
CA ILE A 78 11.40 -13.07 0.32
C ILE A 78 11.99 -13.90 1.48
N ARG A 79 12.45 -15.13 1.21
CA ARG A 79 13.03 -16.05 2.21
C ARG A 79 14.38 -16.58 1.78
N ASP A 80 15.22 -15.72 1.21
CA ASP A 80 16.58 -16.06 0.85
C ASP A 80 17.40 -16.40 2.10
N SER A 81 17.66 -17.68 2.33
CA SER A 81 18.44 -18.18 3.47
C SER A 81 19.88 -17.68 3.48
N ASP A 82 20.38 -17.27 2.31
CA ASP A 82 21.76 -16.83 2.12
C ASP A 82 21.90 -15.32 2.31
N LEU A 83 20.80 -14.60 2.62
CA LEU A 83 20.84 -13.15 2.85
C LEU A 83 21.47 -12.86 4.22
N PRO A 84 22.64 -12.21 4.29
CA PRO A 84 23.23 -11.81 5.56
C PRO A 84 22.36 -10.73 6.20
N LEU A 85 21.89 -10.99 7.43
CA LEU A 85 21.13 -10.03 8.22
C LEU A 85 22.03 -9.46 9.31
N SER A 86 22.21 -8.13 9.31
CA SER A 86 22.90 -7.42 10.39
C SER A 86 22.21 -7.61 11.74
N SER A 87 22.92 -7.36 12.83
CA SER A 87 22.35 -7.47 14.18
C SER A 87 21.10 -6.61 14.34
N ILE A 88 21.13 -5.36 13.86
CA ILE A 88 20.00 -4.44 13.93
C ILE A 88 18.79 -4.93 13.12
N VAL A 89 19.00 -5.47 11.91
CA VAL A 89 17.92 -6.05 11.10
C VAL A 89 17.26 -7.22 11.84
N GLN A 90 18.07 -8.11 12.44
CA GLN A 90 17.54 -9.22 13.24
C GLN A 90 16.77 -8.74 14.47
N GLN A 91 17.21 -7.69 15.15
CA GLN A 91 16.50 -7.15 16.32
C GLN A 91 15.18 -6.49 15.94
N ILE A 92 15.12 -5.72 14.85
CA ILE A 92 13.87 -5.13 14.37
C ILE A 92 12.90 -6.22 13.91
N LYS A 93 13.38 -7.29 13.27
CA LYS A 93 12.55 -8.45 12.96
C LYS A 93 11.95 -9.07 14.24
N LYS A 94 12.74 -9.24 15.31
CA LYS A 94 12.23 -9.74 16.60
C LYS A 94 11.22 -8.79 17.23
N LEU A 95 11.42 -7.47 17.10
CA LEU A 95 10.43 -6.48 17.52
C LEU A 95 9.09 -6.70 16.78
N LEU A 96 9.12 -6.91 15.46
CA LEU A 96 7.93 -7.20 14.67
C LEU A 96 7.27 -8.53 15.10
N ASP A 97 8.06 -9.58 15.32
CA ASP A 97 7.58 -10.87 15.83
C ASP A 97 6.88 -10.68 17.19
N LYS A 98 7.45 -9.83 18.07
CA LYS A 98 6.88 -9.50 19.38
C LYS A 98 5.58 -8.71 19.26
N LEU A 99 5.50 -7.72 18.38
CA LEU A 99 4.25 -6.99 18.08
C LEU A 99 3.17 -7.92 17.53
N GLY A 100 3.55 -8.88 16.69
CA GLY A 100 2.66 -9.94 16.19
C GLY A 100 2.10 -10.81 17.31
N SER A 101 2.92 -11.18 18.31
CA SER A 101 2.45 -11.98 19.45
C SER A 101 1.36 -11.31 20.28
N PHE A 102 1.24 -9.98 20.25
CA PHE A 102 0.17 -9.27 20.95
C PHE A 102 -1.22 -9.50 20.34
N ILE A 103 -1.31 -10.05 19.13
CA ILE A 103 -2.58 -10.47 18.54
C ILE A 103 -3.26 -11.52 19.42
N ASP A 104 -2.49 -12.43 20.02
CA ASP A 104 -3.01 -13.46 20.93
C ASP A 104 -3.58 -12.86 22.23
N GLU A 105 -3.03 -11.71 22.67
CA GLU A 105 -3.52 -10.97 23.84
C GLU A 105 -4.78 -10.12 23.53
N ALA A 106 -5.09 -9.91 22.26
CA ALA A 106 -6.22 -9.12 21.78
C ALA A 106 -7.11 -9.91 20.80
N PRO A 107 -7.67 -11.07 21.19
CA PRO A 107 -8.41 -11.92 20.28
C PRO A 107 -9.59 -11.18 19.63
N PRO A 108 -9.91 -11.50 18.37
CA PRO A 108 -11.04 -10.88 17.68
C PRO A 108 -12.34 -11.18 18.44
N ASN A 109 -13.15 -10.16 18.71
CA ASN A 109 -14.52 -10.37 19.21
C ASN A 109 -15.30 -11.27 18.21
N THR A 110 -16.36 -11.99 18.58
CA THR A 110 -17.06 -12.97 17.70
C THR A 110 -18.44 -12.52 17.22
N GLY A 111 -18.89 -11.31 17.58
CA GLY A 111 -20.21 -10.80 17.20
C GLY A 111 -20.38 -10.50 15.69
N PRO A 112 -21.64 -10.42 15.19
CA PRO A 112 -21.94 -10.01 13.82
C PRO A 112 -21.49 -8.56 13.57
N ARG A 113 -20.78 -8.31 12.47
CA ARG A 113 -20.14 -7.01 12.20
C ARG A 113 -20.25 -6.58 10.75
N ARG A 114 -20.32 -5.26 10.56
CA ARG A 114 -20.33 -4.58 9.26
C ARG A 114 -19.04 -3.80 8.96
N PHE A 115 -18.26 -3.49 10.00
CA PHE A 115 -17.04 -2.67 9.96
C PHE A 115 -15.90 -3.42 10.65
N GLY A 116 -14.72 -2.81 10.67
CA GLY A 116 -13.54 -3.34 11.36
C GLY A 116 -13.79 -3.83 12.80
N ASN A 117 -12.99 -4.80 13.22
CA ASN A 117 -13.07 -5.44 14.52
C ASN A 117 -12.51 -4.52 15.61
N ILE A 118 -13.36 -4.15 16.57
CA ILE A 118 -12.99 -3.28 17.69
C ILE A 118 -11.84 -3.82 18.55
N SER A 119 -11.57 -5.13 18.54
CA SER A 119 -10.39 -5.72 19.21
C SER A 119 -9.07 -5.14 18.72
N PHE A 120 -9.03 -4.55 17.51
CA PHE A 120 -7.85 -3.83 17.04
C PHE A 120 -7.49 -2.65 17.95
N ARG A 121 -8.48 -1.97 18.56
CA ARG A 121 -8.21 -0.91 19.54
C ARG A 121 -7.43 -1.46 20.73
N LYS A 122 -7.85 -2.61 21.25
CA LYS A 122 -7.17 -3.30 22.33
C LYS A 122 -5.73 -3.67 21.95
N TRP A 123 -5.53 -4.23 20.76
CA TRP A 123 -4.18 -4.54 20.25
C TRP A 123 -3.33 -3.27 20.15
N TYR A 124 -3.88 -2.21 19.58
CA TYR A 124 -3.18 -0.93 19.41
C TYR A 124 -2.83 -0.29 20.76
N ASP A 125 -3.72 -0.35 21.75
CA ASP A 125 -3.47 0.17 23.10
C ASP A 125 -2.34 -0.62 23.80
N ILE A 126 -2.30 -1.95 23.64
CA ILE A 126 -1.20 -2.79 24.14
C ILE A 126 0.12 -2.39 23.48
N VAL A 127 0.12 -2.23 22.16
CA VAL A 127 1.30 -1.76 21.41
C VAL A 127 1.75 -0.41 21.94
N ARG A 128 0.87 0.59 21.99
CA ARG A 128 1.21 1.95 22.46
C ARG A 128 1.78 1.96 23.88
N ALA A 129 1.25 1.14 24.77
CA ALA A 129 1.73 1.07 26.15
C ALA A 129 3.12 0.42 26.27
N ARG A 130 3.45 -0.55 25.42
CA ARG A 130 4.70 -1.34 25.50
C ARG A 130 5.77 -0.90 24.50
N LEU A 131 5.43 -0.07 23.51
CA LEU A 131 6.33 0.35 22.45
C LEU A 131 7.61 1.01 22.96
N PRO A 132 7.57 1.93 23.97
CA PRO A 132 8.79 2.55 24.48
C PRO A 132 9.79 1.54 25.04
N ASP A 133 9.32 0.52 25.76
CA ASP A 133 10.16 -0.52 26.35
C ASP A 133 10.70 -1.47 25.27
N LEU A 134 9.87 -1.82 24.28
CA LEU A 134 10.29 -2.63 23.13
C LEU A 134 11.36 -1.92 22.30
N MET A 135 11.27 -0.60 22.17
CA MET A 135 12.32 0.18 21.50
C MET A 135 13.64 0.07 22.28
N ASP A 136 13.64 0.19 23.60
CA ASP A 136 14.85 0.04 24.43
C ASP A 136 15.42 -1.39 24.39
N GLU A 137 14.56 -2.40 24.26
CA GLU A 137 14.97 -3.81 24.17
C GLU A 137 15.63 -4.15 22.83
N PHE A 138 15.07 -3.66 21.71
CA PHE A 138 15.43 -4.11 20.36
C PHE A 138 16.22 -3.10 19.54
N LEU A 139 16.23 -1.81 19.89
CA LEU A 139 16.98 -0.79 19.13
C LEU A 139 18.28 -0.40 19.84
N PRO A 140 19.29 0.11 19.11
CA PRO A 140 20.58 0.42 19.70
C PRO A 140 20.47 1.62 20.67
N ASN A 141 20.90 1.41 21.92
CA ASN A 141 20.84 2.45 22.96
C ASN A 141 21.67 3.69 22.61
N ASP A 142 22.77 3.54 21.85
CA ASP A 142 23.58 4.66 21.37
C ASP A 142 22.81 5.58 20.42
N ILE A 143 21.82 5.04 19.69
CA ILE A 143 20.93 5.79 18.81
C ILE A 143 19.78 6.42 19.60
N LEU A 144 19.14 5.65 20.48
CA LEU A 144 17.99 6.12 21.26
C LEU A 144 18.35 7.25 22.23
N SER A 145 19.59 7.23 22.74
CA SER A 145 20.08 8.22 23.71
C SER A 145 20.51 9.55 23.09
N LEU A 146 20.51 9.66 21.76
CA LEU A 146 20.86 10.91 21.08
C LEU A 146 19.85 12.02 21.44
N GLY A 147 20.38 13.19 21.78
CA GLY A 147 19.59 14.37 22.15
C GLY A 147 19.09 14.40 23.60
N ILE A 148 19.63 13.55 24.50
CA ILE A 148 19.29 13.56 25.94
C ILE A 148 20.14 14.57 26.74
N ASP A 149 21.24 15.06 26.18
CA ASP A 149 22.24 15.86 26.91
C ASP A 149 21.80 17.29 27.30
N VAL A 150 20.59 17.73 26.92
CA VAL A 150 20.08 19.07 27.22
C VAL A 150 18.75 18.96 27.97
N ASP A 151 18.66 19.57 29.16
CA ASP A 151 17.41 19.69 29.90
C ASP A 151 16.36 20.33 28.97
N GLU A 152 15.19 19.70 28.80
CA GLU A 152 14.09 20.05 27.88
C GLU A 152 14.22 19.67 26.38
N SER A 153 15.24 18.94 25.90
CA SER A 153 15.27 18.48 24.50
C SER A 153 14.48 17.19 24.23
N VAL A 154 13.79 17.15 23.09
CA VAL A 154 13.19 15.91 22.56
C VAL A 154 14.34 14.94 22.24
N SER A 155 14.19 13.65 22.56
CA SER A 155 15.18 12.63 22.21
C SER A 155 14.92 12.03 20.82
N ALA A 156 15.94 11.43 20.21
CA ALA A 156 15.78 10.65 18.99
C ALA A 156 14.72 9.55 19.15
N LYS A 157 14.66 8.91 20.33
CA LYS A 157 13.64 7.91 20.67
C LYS A 157 12.22 8.47 20.55
N ALA A 158 11.95 9.65 21.11
CA ALA A 158 10.63 10.27 21.06
C ALA A 158 10.19 10.61 19.63
N GLU A 159 11.13 11.03 18.77
CA GLU A 159 10.86 11.26 17.35
C GLU A 159 10.60 9.95 16.59
N LEU A 160 11.41 8.91 16.81
CA LEU A 160 11.25 7.58 16.21
C LEU A 160 9.92 6.91 16.60
N GLU A 161 9.50 7.04 17.86
CA GLU A 161 8.28 6.40 18.38
C GLU A 161 7.03 6.86 17.60
N VAL A 162 6.96 8.14 17.20
CA VAL A 162 5.81 8.68 16.47
C VAL A 162 5.66 8.01 15.10
N TYR A 163 6.75 7.80 14.37
CA TYR A 163 6.73 7.11 13.08
C TYR A 163 6.40 5.63 13.24
N LEU A 164 7.01 4.95 14.22
CA LEU A 164 6.74 3.53 14.44
C LEU A 164 5.29 3.30 14.89
N ALA A 165 4.76 4.08 15.82
CA ALA A 165 3.37 3.97 16.26
C ALA A 165 2.36 4.32 15.16
N GLY A 166 2.71 5.23 14.25
CA GLY A 166 1.92 5.60 13.08
C GLY A 166 1.86 4.52 11.99
N SER A 167 2.69 3.48 12.09
CA SER A 167 2.88 2.48 11.04
C SER A 167 1.79 1.40 10.98
N PHE A 168 1.00 1.19 12.03
CA PHE A 168 0.16 -0.03 12.13
C PHE A 168 -1.32 0.16 11.79
N GLY A 169 -1.72 1.34 11.31
CA GLY A 169 -3.13 1.67 11.05
C GLY A 169 -3.72 2.64 12.07
N SER A 170 -5.02 2.95 11.92
CA SER A 170 -5.76 3.86 12.80
C SER A 170 -6.67 3.09 13.75
N SER A 171 -6.40 3.15 15.05
CA SER A 171 -7.27 2.51 16.07
C SER A 171 -8.67 3.14 16.13
N GLN A 172 -8.79 4.42 15.79
CA GLN A 172 -10.08 5.11 15.80
C GLN A 172 -10.95 4.66 14.62
N ARG A 173 -10.38 4.67 13.42
CA ARG A 173 -11.08 4.35 12.17
C ARG A 173 -11.11 2.86 11.83
N LEU A 174 -10.28 2.06 12.49
CA LEU A 174 -10.11 0.62 12.23
C LEU A 174 -9.69 0.35 10.78
N ASP A 175 -8.81 1.20 10.26
CA ASP A 175 -8.32 1.17 8.89
C ASP A 175 -6.79 1.08 8.81
N TYR A 176 -6.29 0.63 7.66
CA TYR A 176 -4.88 0.64 7.29
C TYR A 176 -4.73 1.02 5.81
N GLY A 177 -3.64 1.69 5.45
CA GLY A 177 -3.36 2.05 4.06
C GLY A 177 -1.97 2.63 3.86
N THR A 178 -1.72 3.16 2.68
CA THR A 178 -0.38 3.58 2.20
C THR A 178 0.25 4.72 3.02
N GLY A 179 -0.53 5.54 3.73
CA GLY A 179 -0.01 6.53 4.66
C GLY A 179 0.67 5.90 5.89
N HIS A 180 0.15 4.77 6.36
CA HIS A 180 0.74 4.00 7.47
C HIS A 180 2.00 3.25 7.01
N GLU A 181 1.94 2.65 5.82
CA GLU A 181 3.11 2.08 5.14
C GLU A 181 4.25 3.10 4.99
N LEU A 182 3.94 4.33 4.59
CA LEU A 182 4.90 5.43 4.51
C LEU A 182 5.49 5.80 5.88
N SER A 183 4.69 5.73 6.95
CA SER A 183 5.18 5.97 8.31
C SER A 183 6.24 4.94 8.72
N PHE A 184 6.08 3.68 8.32
CA PHE A 184 7.06 2.63 8.55
C PHE A 184 8.35 2.86 7.75
N LEU A 185 8.22 3.24 6.47
CA LEU A 185 9.35 3.62 5.64
C LEU A 185 10.13 4.79 6.26
N ALA A 186 9.43 5.79 6.79
CA ALA A 186 10.06 6.91 7.49
C ALA A 186 10.74 6.48 8.78
N PHE A 187 10.16 5.59 9.59
CA PHE A 187 10.84 5.04 10.77
C PHE A 187 12.19 4.39 10.41
N LEU A 188 12.23 3.58 9.35
CA LEU A 188 13.47 2.97 8.87
C LEU A 188 14.45 4.01 8.30
N GLY A 189 13.94 5.03 7.60
CA GLY A 189 14.73 6.15 7.12
C GLY A 189 15.34 6.98 8.25
N CYS A 190 14.63 7.18 9.35
CA CYS A 190 15.16 7.82 10.56
C CYS A 190 16.32 7.00 11.15
N LEU A 191 16.15 5.68 11.29
CA LEU A 191 17.24 4.79 11.75
C LEU A 191 18.46 4.84 10.80
N TRP A 192 18.23 4.89 9.49
CA TRP A 192 19.29 5.09 8.50
C TRP A 192 20.00 6.42 8.69
N LYS A 193 19.25 7.53 8.82
CA LYS A 193 19.83 8.86 9.04
C LYS A 193 20.61 8.95 10.34
N LEU A 194 20.22 8.23 11.38
CA LEU A 194 20.97 8.17 12.64
C LEU A 194 22.19 7.23 12.58
N GLY A 195 22.36 6.51 11.47
CA GLY A 195 23.45 5.57 11.25
C GLY A 195 23.30 4.31 12.11
N ALA A 196 22.08 3.87 12.40
CA ALA A 196 21.83 2.65 13.17
C ALA A 196 22.25 1.37 12.41
N PHE A 197 22.26 1.43 11.08
CA PHE A 197 22.66 0.34 10.20
C PHE A 197 24.17 0.35 9.94
N PRO A 198 24.84 -0.81 9.93
CA PRO A 198 26.28 -0.89 9.66
C PRO A 198 26.62 -0.44 8.24
N GLN A 199 27.84 0.06 8.07
CA GLN A 199 28.39 0.28 6.74
C GLN A 199 28.73 -1.09 6.13
N ALA A 200 28.07 -1.44 5.03
CA ALA A 200 28.25 -2.69 4.29
C ALA A 200 28.55 -2.39 2.81
N GLU A 201 28.70 -3.42 1.97
CA GLU A 201 28.79 -3.18 0.54
C GLU A 201 27.50 -2.55 0.01
N ALA A 202 27.62 -1.74 -1.04
CA ALA A 202 26.51 -0.94 -1.56
C ALA A 202 25.31 -1.82 -1.94
N GLY A 203 24.17 -1.63 -1.26
CA GLY A 203 22.94 -2.37 -1.50
C GLY A 203 22.81 -3.67 -0.70
N GLU A 204 23.79 -4.07 0.11
CA GLU A 204 23.64 -5.25 1.00
C GLU A 204 22.71 -4.94 2.17
N GLU A 205 23.02 -3.90 2.93
CA GLU A 205 22.24 -3.54 4.11
C GLU A 205 20.85 -3.03 3.73
N GLU A 206 20.73 -2.27 2.65
CA GLU A 206 19.44 -1.85 2.10
C GLU A 206 18.56 -3.04 1.73
N ARG A 207 19.16 -4.09 1.17
CA ARG A 207 18.43 -5.31 0.82
C ARG A 207 18.02 -6.07 2.07
N ALA A 208 18.89 -6.13 3.09
CA ALA A 208 18.55 -6.70 4.38
C ALA A 208 17.39 -5.93 5.06
N ILE A 209 17.31 -4.61 4.89
CA ILE A 209 16.16 -3.81 5.33
C ILE A 209 14.89 -4.22 4.57
N VAL A 210 14.93 -4.32 3.23
CA VAL A 210 13.74 -4.66 2.45
C VAL A 210 13.22 -6.07 2.76
N LEU A 211 14.08 -7.08 2.67
CA LEU A 211 13.66 -8.48 2.80
C LEU A 211 13.63 -8.96 4.26
N GLY A 212 14.47 -8.41 5.13
CA GLY A 212 14.58 -8.80 6.54
C GLY A 212 13.72 -7.98 7.50
N ILE A 213 13.22 -6.81 7.08
CA ILE A 213 12.36 -5.95 7.92
C ILE A 213 11.03 -5.63 7.23
N ILE A 214 11.07 -5.06 6.01
CA ILE A 214 9.87 -4.55 5.34
C ILE A 214 8.92 -5.71 4.96
N GLU A 215 9.43 -6.83 4.43
CA GLU A 215 8.56 -7.97 4.13
C GLU A 215 7.95 -8.62 5.39
N PRO A 216 8.70 -8.90 6.49
CA PRO A 216 8.09 -9.32 7.75
C PRO A 216 7.06 -8.32 8.31
N TYR A 217 7.27 -7.01 8.10
CA TYR A 217 6.27 -6.00 8.44
C TYR A 217 4.99 -6.19 7.62
N PHE A 218 5.08 -6.44 6.31
CA PHE A 218 3.89 -6.74 5.50
C PHE A 218 3.19 -8.02 5.93
N GLU A 219 3.93 -9.07 6.32
CA GLU A 219 3.35 -10.29 6.89
C GLU A 219 2.53 -9.98 8.16
N LEU A 220 3.06 -9.14 9.07
CA LEU A 220 2.35 -8.66 10.25
C LEU A 220 1.09 -7.87 9.87
N ILE A 221 1.19 -6.89 8.96
CA ILE A 221 0.03 -6.08 8.57
C ILE A 221 -1.05 -6.93 7.90
N ARG A 222 -0.70 -7.87 7.02
CA ARG A 222 -1.67 -8.82 6.42
C ARG A 222 -2.38 -9.64 7.50
N CYS A 223 -1.65 -10.07 8.54
CA CYS A 223 -2.24 -10.75 9.69
C CYS A 223 -3.23 -9.86 10.45
N LEU A 224 -2.89 -8.58 10.69
CA LEU A 224 -3.77 -7.61 11.33
C LEU A 224 -5.03 -7.33 10.50
N ILE A 225 -4.89 -7.13 9.19
CA ILE A 225 -6.01 -6.91 8.27
C ILE A 225 -6.97 -8.10 8.30
N LEU A 226 -6.46 -9.34 8.22
CA LEU A 226 -7.31 -10.53 8.25
C LEU A 226 -7.96 -10.75 9.62
N THR A 227 -7.18 -10.63 10.70
CA THR A 227 -7.65 -10.91 12.07
C THR A 227 -8.68 -9.89 12.53
N TYR A 228 -8.44 -8.62 12.23
CA TYR A 228 -9.30 -7.52 12.67
C TYR A 228 -10.19 -6.96 11.57
N THR A 229 -10.16 -7.52 10.37
CA THR A 229 -10.99 -7.06 9.24
C THR A 229 -10.83 -5.55 9.01
N LEU A 230 -9.58 -5.07 9.01
CA LEU A 230 -9.30 -3.65 8.88
C LEU A 230 -9.78 -3.13 7.53
N GLU A 231 -10.34 -1.93 7.53
CA GLU A 231 -10.82 -1.28 6.32
C GLU A 231 -9.66 -0.63 5.54
N PRO A 232 -9.79 -0.52 4.21
CA PRO A 232 -8.86 0.26 3.40
C PRO A 232 -8.88 1.73 3.80
N ALA A 233 -7.73 2.29 4.20
CA ALA A 233 -7.61 3.71 4.51
C ALA A 233 -7.45 4.52 3.22
N GLY A 234 -8.44 5.36 2.93
CA GLY A 234 -8.51 6.14 1.69
C GLY A 234 -9.52 5.55 0.71
N SER A 235 -10.45 6.38 0.23
CA SER A 235 -11.55 5.94 -0.62
C SER A 235 -11.15 5.94 -2.10
N HIS A 236 -10.34 4.97 -2.51
CA HIS A 236 -10.07 4.75 -3.93
C HIS A 236 -10.87 3.58 -4.51
N GLY A 237 -11.24 2.59 -3.69
CA GLY A 237 -11.94 1.39 -4.15
C GLY A 237 -11.22 0.77 -5.36
N VAL A 238 -11.97 0.44 -6.41
CA VAL A 238 -11.41 -0.10 -7.67
C VAL A 238 -10.49 0.87 -8.43
N TRP A 239 -10.42 2.14 -8.04
CA TRP A 239 -9.56 3.16 -8.65
C TRP A 239 -8.21 3.32 -7.94
N GLY A 240 -7.91 2.47 -6.95
CA GLY A 240 -6.61 2.37 -6.31
C GLY A 240 -5.75 1.27 -6.95
N LEU A 241 -4.43 1.33 -6.75
CA LEU A 241 -3.54 0.23 -7.13
C LEU A 241 -3.93 -1.05 -6.35
N ASP A 242 -4.07 -0.90 -5.04
CA ASP A 242 -4.39 -1.91 -4.05
C ASP A 242 -5.11 -1.21 -2.90
N ASP A 243 -5.84 -1.99 -2.08
CA ASP A 243 -6.62 -1.44 -0.97
C ASP A 243 -5.71 -0.92 0.16
N HIS A 244 -4.54 -1.52 0.38
CA HIS A 244 -3.73 -1.32 1.57
C HIS A 244 -2.28 -0.95 1.27
N PHE A 245 -1.68 -1.49 0.20
CA PHE A 245 -0.23 -1.49 0.00
C PHE A 245 0.22 -0.84 -1.31
N PHE A 246 1.44 -0.29 -1.33
CA PHE A 246 2.07 0.17 -2.55
C PHE A 246 3.51 -0.35 -2.68
N LEU A 247 4.28 -0.29 -1.59
CA LEU A 247 5.70 -0.65 -1.59
C LEU A 247 6.01 -2.10 -2.05
N PRO A 248 5.22 -3.14 -1.74
CA PRO A 248 5.47 -4.50 -2.25
C PRO A 248 5.51 -4.55 -3.79
N TYR A 249 4.70 -3.75 -4.46
CA TYR A 249 4.67 -3.68 -5.92
C TYR A 249 5.91 -2.98 -6.49
N ILE A 250 6.48 -2.02 -5.78
CA ILE A 250 7.74 -1.39 -6.14
C ILE A 250 8.87 -2.42 -6.01
N PHE A 251 9.09 -2.96 -4.80
CA PHE A 251 10.21 -3.87 -4.56
C PHE A 251 10.09 -5.19 -5.34
N GLY A 252 8.89 -5.72 -5.45
CA GLY A 252 8.64 -6.96 -6.18
C GLY A 252 8.81 -6.84 -7.70
N SER A 253 8.49 -5.68 -8.29
CA SER A 253 8.79 -5.46 -9.71
C SER A 253 10.29 -5.26 -9.95
N ALA A 254 11.03 -4.70 -8.99
CA ALA A 254 12.49 -4.65 -9.05
C ALA A 254 13.13 -6.05 -8.99
N GLN A 255 12.64 -6.95 -8.13
CA GLN A 255 13.12 -8.35 -8.06
C GLN A 255 13.04 -9.11 -9.40
N LEU A 256 12.09 -8.75 -10.28
CA LEU A 256 11.86 -9.40 -11.58
C LEU A 256 12.51 -8.67 -12.77
N SER A 257 13.15 -7.54 -12.51
CA SER A 257 13.80 -6.69 -13.50
C SER A 257 15.17 -7.23 -13.93
N PRO A 258 15.76 -6.77 -15.05
CA PRO A 258 17.07 -7.23 -15.51
C PRO A 258 18.16 -7.09 -14.44
N ALA A 259 19.13 -8.00 -14.48
CA ALA A 259 20.25 -7.97 -13.55
C ALA A 259 21.17 -6.77 -13.78
N ILE A 260 21.62 -6.14 -12.69
CA ILE A 260 22.48 -4.94 -12.70
C ILE A 260 23.80 -5.21 -11.99
N ASN A 261 24.85 -4.45 -12.33
CA ASN A 261 26.09 -4.40 -11.54
C ASN A 261 25.99 -3.28 -10.49
N ALA A 262 25.54 -2.10 -10.90
CA ALA A 262 25.34 -0.94 -10.04
C ALA A 262 23.97 -0.28 -10.28
N PRO A 263 23.45 0.55 -9.36
CA PRO A 263 22.20 1.30 -9.55
C PRO A 263 22.16 2.14 -10.83
N ALA A 264 23.32 2.61 -11.31
CA ALA A 264 23.43 3.36 -12.56
C ALA A 264 23.12 2.51 -13.83
N ASP A 265 23.07 1.19 -13.71
CA ASP A 265 22.83 0.25 -14.80
C ASP A 265 21.37 -0.21 -14.91
N ILE A 266 20.47 0.34 -14.06
CA ILE A 266 19.05 0.00 -14.12
C ILE A 266 18.50 0.33 -15.51
N ALA A 267 18.15 -0.74 -16.24
CA ALA A 267 17.58 -0.64 -17.57
C ALA A 267 16.19 0.00 -17.53
N ALA A 268 15.82 0.70 -18.61
CA ALA A 268 14.49 1.30 -18.70
C ALA A 268 13.36 0.27 -18.92
N GLU A 269 13.70 -0.88 -19.50
CA GLU A 269 12.79 -1.92 -19.98
C GLU A 269 13.48 -3.29 -19.87
N GLY A 270 12.68 -4.37 -19.93
CA GLY A 270 13.12 -5.75 -19.82
C GLY A 270 12.71 -6.43 -18.52
N SER A 271 13.00 -7.72 -18.47
CA SER A 271 12.75 -8.63 -17.34
C SER A 271 13.90 -9.64 -17.25
N LEU A 272 14.04 -10.33 -16.13
CA LEU A 272 14.88 -11.54 -16.10
C LEU A 272 14.37 -12.58 -17.11
N PRO A 273 15.27 -13.40 -17.69
CA PRO A 273 14.87 -14.45 -18.65
C PRO A 273 13.83 -15.44 -18.11
N ASN A 274 13.90 -15.76 -16.81
CA ASN A 274 13.01 -16.72 -16.15
C ASN A 274 11.92 -16.04 -15.29
N ALA A 275 11.77 -14.71 -15.37
CA ALA A 275 10.70 -14.03 -14.64
C ALA A 275 9.33 -14.45 -15.22
N PRO A 276 8.29 -14.56 -14.38
CA PRO A 276 6.91 -14.61 -14.85
C PRO A 276 6.61 -13.44 -15.78
N ASN A 277 5.74 -13.62 -16.76
CA ASN A 277 5.32 -12.49 -17.59
C ASN A 277 4.37 -11.59 -16.79
N PRO A 278 4.34 -10.27 -17.01
CA PRO A 278 3.41 -9.39 -16.31
C PRO A 278 1.94 -9.85 -16.36
N PRO A 279 1.38 -10.35 -17.49
CA PRO A 279 0.01 -10.87 -17.53
C PRO A 279 -0.25 -12.10 -16.63
N ASP A 280 0.80 -12.77 -16.13
CA ASP A 280 0.67 -13.92 -15.25
C ASP A 280 0.13 -13.54 -13.86
N VAL A 281 0.08 -12.25 -13.49
CA VAL A 281 -0.57 -11.78 -12.25
C VAL A 281 -2.06 -12.11 -12.20
N ALA A 282 -2.72 -12.29 -13.35
CA ALA A 282 -4.12 -12.70 -13.43
C ALA A 282 -4.32 -14.23 -13.33
N LYS A 283 -3.23 -15.02 -13.32
CA LYS A 283 -3.28 -16.48 -13.26
C LYS A 283 -3.05 -16.97 -11.83
N ALA A 284 -4.13 -17.36 -11.15
CA ALA A 284 -4.09 -17.78 -9.74
C ALA A 284 -3.02 -18.86 -9.43
N SER A 285 -2.80 -19.82 -10.34
CA SER A 285 -1.78 -20.86 -10.15
C SER A 285 -0.35 -20.33 -10.22
N VAL A 286 -0.08 -19.30 -11.03
CA VAL A 286 1.24 -18.65 -11.09
C VAL A 286 1.41 -17.80 -9.84
N VAL A 287 0.41 -17.01 -9.47
CA VAL A 287 0.43 -16.20 -8.25
C VAL A 287 0.74 -17.06 -7.02
N GLU A 288 0.09 -18.21 -6.87
CA GLU A 288 0.31 -19.09 -5.72
C GLU A 288 1.74 -19.68 -5.66
N ARG A 289 2.37 -19.86 -6.82
CA ARG A 289 3.76 -20.29 -6.90
C ARG A 289 4.72 -19.16 -6.54
N GLU A 290 4.54 -18.00 -7.16
CA GLU A 290 5.47 -16.86 -7.08
C GLU A 290 5.33 -16.03 -5.80
N ARG A 291 4.17 -16.08 -5.12
CA ARG A 291 3.90 -15.29 -3.90
C ARG A 291 4.84 -15.61 -2.74
N LYS A 292 5.55 -16.74 -2.79
CA LYS A 292 6.50 -17.19 -1.76
C LYS A 292 7.90 -16.59 -1.94
N THR A 293 8.24 -16.15 -3.14
CA THR A 293 9.59 -15.71 -3.51
C THR A 293 9.63 -14.23 -3.91
N ASN A 294 8.51 -13.67 -4.41
CA ASN A 294 8.44 -12.31 -4.94
C ASN A 294 7.40 -11.43 -4.23
N MET A 295 7.78 -10.20 -3.86
CA MET A 295 6.93 -9.27 -3.09
C MET A 295 5.70 -8.78 -3.87
N TYR A 296 5.80 -8.65 -5.20
CA TYR A 296 4.69 -8.24 -6.05
C TYR A 296 3.62 -9.32 -6.06
N PHE A 297 4.04 -10.56 -6.33
CA PHE A 297 3.15 -11.72 -6.31
C PHE A 297 2.66 -12.04 -4.90
N SER A 298 3.42 -11.74 -3.85
CA SER A 298 2.99 -11.83 -2.45
C SER A 298 1.78 -10.93 -2.17
N ALA A 299 1.83 -9.68 -2.64
CA ALA A 299 0.71 -8.74 -2.54
C ALA A 299 -0.50 -9.16 -3.41
N ILE A 300 -0.29 -9.61 -4.65
CA ILE A 300 -1.37 -10.17 -5.50
C ILE A 300 -2.00 -11.41 -4.85
N GLY A 301 -1.20 -12.28 -4.25
CA GLY A 301 -1.67 -13.43 -3.50
C GLY A 301 -2.59 -13.02 -2.36
N PHE A 302 -2.21 -11.97 -1.62
CA PHE A 302 -3.05 -11.41 -0.56
C PHE A 302 -4.38 -10.85 -1.09
N ILE A 303 -4.39 -10.17 -2.24
CA ILE A 303 -5.63 -9.75 -2.91
C ILE A 303 -6.54 -10.97 -3.16
N ASN A 304 -5.99 -12.06 -3.68
CA ASN A 304 -6.77 -13.27 -3.96
C ASN A 304 -7.30 -13.95 -2.69
N ASP A 305 -6.64 -13.76 -1.55
CA ASP A 305 -7.12 -14.29 -0.27
C ASP A 305 -8.38 -13.54 0.20
N VAL A 306 -8.41 -12.21 0.03
CA VAL A 306 -9.45 -11.31 0.57
C VAL A 306 -10.56 -10.95 -0.42
N LYS A 307 -10.27 -10.90 -1.73
CA LYS A 307 -11.24 -10.58 -2.79
C LYS A 307 -11.71 -11.84 -3.51
N ARG A 308 -12.89 -11.75 -4.11
CA ARG A 308 -13.52 -12.83 -4.87
C ARG A 308 -13.97 -12.29 -6.23
N GLY A 309 -14.08 -13.19 -7.19
CA GLY A 309 -14.41 -12.85 -8.57
C GLY A 309 -13.17 -12.72 -9.46
N PRO A 310 -13.36 -12.35 -10.73
CA PRO A 310 -12.27 -12.18 -11.67
C PRO A 310 -11.36 -11.00 -11.33
N PHE A 311 -10.05 -11.18 -11.52
CA PHE A 311 -9.03 -10.20 -11.14
C PHE A 311 -9.24 -8.82 -11.77
N TRP A 312 -9.66 -8.76 -13.03
CA TRP A 312 -9.92 -7.50 -13.75
C TRP A 312 -11.11 -6.71 -13.19
N GLU A 313 -12.04 -7.33 -12.45
CA GLU A 313 -13.20 -6.63 -11.89
C GLU A 313 -12.86 -5.92 -10.59
N HIS A 314 -12.09 -6.58 -9.72
CA HIS A 314 -11.78 -6.07 -8.38
C HIS A 314 -10.42 -5.38 -8.28
N SER A 315 -9.55 -5.55 -9.29
CA SER A 315 -8.20 -4.98 -9.37
C SER A 315 -7.87 -4.49 -10.79
N PRO A 316 -8.70 -3.62 -11.41
CA PRO A 316 -8.54 -3.22 -12.81
C PRO A 316 -7.22 -2.49 -13.09
N ILE A 317 -6.72 -1.66 -12.17
CA ILE A 317 -5.44 -0.94 -12.36
C ILE A 317 -4.26 -1.90 -12.45
N LEU A 318 -4.17 -2.88 -11.55
CA LEU A 318 -3.14 -3.93 -11.60
C LEU A 318 -3.28 -4.79 -12.86
N PHE A 319 -4.52 -5.07 -13.29
CA PHE A 319 -4.77 -5.78 -14.53
C PHE A 319 -4.28 -4.99 -15.76
N ASP A 320 -4.54 -3.68 -15.82
CA ASP A 320 -4.04 -2.82 -16.90
C ASP A 320 -2.52 -2.72 -16.91
N ILE A 321 -1.88 -2.59 -15.73
CA ILE A 321 -0.42 -2.60 -15.58
C ILE A 321 0.17 -3.92 -16.09
N SER A 322 -0.52 -5.05 -15.87
CA SER A 322 -0.10 -6.35 -16.37
C SER A 322 0.00 -6.42 -17.90
N GLY A 323 -0.66 -5.50 -18.62
CA GLY A 323 -0.59 -5.35 -20.07
C GLY A 323 0.70 -4.67 -20.59
N VAL A 324 1.57 -4.17 -19.71
CA VAL A 324 2.82 -3.50 -20.10
C VAL A 324 3.81 -4.50 -20.69
N LYS A 325 3.99 -4.44 -22.01
CA LYS A 325 4.87 -5.35 -22.78
C LYS A 325 6.37 -5.09 -22.64
N ALA A 326 6.74 -3.92 -22.13
CA ALA A 326 8.13 -3.50 -21.95
C ALA A 326 8.83 -4.17 -20.73
N GLY A 327 8.18 -5.11 -20.05
CA GLY A 327 8.77 -5.90 -18.97
C GLY A 327 8.74 -5.23 -17.59
N TRP A 328 9.28 -5.94 -16.60
CA TRP A 328 9.21 -5.57 -15.19
C TRP A 328 9.98 -4.30 -14.84
N ALA A 329 11.09 -3.99 -15.54
CA ALA A 329 11.81 -2.74 -15.33
C ALA A 329 10.96 -1.51 -15.68
N LYS A 330 10.14 -1.61 -16.74
CA LYS A 330 9.20 -0.55 -17.11
C LYS A 330 8.10 -0.42 -16.06
N ILE A 331 7.59 -1.53 -15.56
CA ILE A 331 6.57 -1.57 -14.49
C ILE A 331 7.14 -0.93 -13.22
N ASN A 332 8.35 -1.30 -12.79
CA ASN A 332 8.99 -0.72 -11.61
C ASN A 332 9.14 0.80 -11.71
N LYS A 333 9.63 1.29 -12.85
CA LYS A 333 9.70 2.73 -13.13
C LYS A 333 8.32 3.39 -13.08
N GLY A 334 7.29 2.72 -13.58
CA GLY A 334 5.89 3.17 -13.49
C GLY A 334 5.40 3.21 -12.04
N MET A 335 5.67 2.18 -11.24
CA MET A 335 5.29 2.08 -9.84
C MET A 335 5.90 3.23 -9.03
N LEU A 336 7.18 3.54 -9.22
CA LEU A 336 7.83 4.67 -8.54
C LEU A 336 7.16 6.02 -8.88
N LYS A 337 6.82 6.25 -10.15
CA LYS A 337 6.09 7.46 -10.57
C LYS A 337 4.69 7.53 -9.98
N MET A 338 4.00 6.40 -9.98
CA MET A 338 2.64 6.29 -9.47
C MET A 338 2.61 6.44 -7.94
N TYR A 339 3.63 5.96 -7.21
CA TYR A 339 3.77 6.20 -5.76
C TYR A 339 3.88 7.68 -5.44
N ASN A 340 4.69 8.42 -6.20
CA ASN A 340 4.76 9.87 -6.04
C ASN A 340 3.40 10.54 -6.29
N ALA A 341 2.66 10.13 -7.32
CA ALA A 341 1.38 10.75 -7.68
C ALA A 341 0.24 10.39 -6.72
N GLU A 342 0.12 9.12 -6.32
CA GLU A 342 -1.04 8.60 -5.58
C GLU A 342 -0.81 8.46 -4.07
N VAL A 343 0.44 8.56 -3.60
CA VAL A 343 0.76 8.54 -2.16
C VAL A 343 1.27 9.92 -1.73
N LEU A 344 2.42 10.35 -2.24
CA LEU A 344 3.10 11.57 -1.76
C LEU A 344 2.42 12.87 -2.20
N SER A 345 1.87 12.90 -3.42
CA SER A 345 1.14 14.07 -3.97
C SER A 345 -0.36 14.05 -3.66
N LYS A 346 -0.83 13.08 -2.87
CA LYS A 346 -2.25 12.85 -2.63
C LYS A 346 -2.65 13.31 -1.24
N PHE A 347 -3.32 14.46 -1.15
CA PHE A 347 -3.69 15.08 0.13
C PHE A 347 -4.35 14.11 1.13
N PRO A 348 -5.41 13.34 0.77
CA PRO A 348 -6.05 12.43 1.72
C PRO A 348 -5.12 11.40 2.36
N VAL A 349 -4.06 11.01 1.65
CA VAL A 349 -3.06 10.03 2.08
C VAL A 349 -2.00 10.71 2.94
N ILE A 350 -1.35 11.76 2.40
CA ILE A 350 -0.18 12.37 3.02
C ILE A 350 -0.51 13.33 4.19
N GLN A 351 -1.75 13.79 4.34
CA GLN A 351 -2.16 14.74 5.40
C GLN A 351 -1.92 14.25 6.83
N HIS A 352 -1.74 12.95 7.02
CA HIS A 352 -1.50 12.34 8.34
C HIS A 352 -0.01 12.08 8.61
N PHE A 353 0.87 12.32 7.65
CA PHE A 353 2.31 12.17 7.83
C PHE A 353 2.86 13.31 8.70
N PRO A 354 3.50 13.01 9.85
CA PRO A 354 4.05 14.03 10.73
C PRO A 354 5.50 14.37 10.35
N PHE A 355 5.91 15.60 10.63
CA PHE A 355 7.24 16.12 10.30
C PHE A 355 8.00 16.50 11.56
N GLY A 356 9.15 15.86 11.76
CA GLY A 356 10.10 16.14 12.83
C GLY A 356 11.37 16.81 12.31
N SER A 357 12.49 16.55 12.99
CA SER A 357 13.81 17.04 12.63
C SER A 357 14.56 16.14 11.63
N LEU A 358 14.16 14.87 11.52
CA LEU A 358 14.77 13.89 10.62
C LEU A 358 14.13 13.91 9.23
N PHE A 359 12.83 14.22 9.14
CA PHE A 359 12.16 14.52 7.88
C PHE A 359 11.64 15.96 7.93
N CYS A 360 12.52 16.89 7.55
CA CYS A 360 12.29 18.31 7.77
C CYS A 360 11.22 18.90 6.86
N TRP A 361 10.34 19.70 7.45
CA TRP A 361 9.42 20.59 6.73
C TRP A 361 10.11 21.90 6.30
N GLU A 362 11.23 21.77 5.61
CA GLU A 362 12.05 22.90 5.16
C GLU A 362 12.33 22.77 3.67
N LYS A 363 12.28 23.88 2.94
CA LYS A 363 12.52 23.89 1.50
C LYS A 363 13.91 23.33 1.19
N ASP A 364 13.96 22.34 0.32
CA ASP A 364 15.21 21.81 -0.20
C ASP A 364 15.81 22.83 -1.18
N LEU A 365 16.92 23.44 -0.78
CA LEU A 365 17.64 24.43 -1.60
C LEU A 365 18.30 23.79 -2.84
N SER A 366 18.47 22.47 -2.84
CA SER A 366 19.04 21.70 -3.94
C SER A 366 17.96 21.15 -4.89
N ALA A 367 16.68 21.23 -4.51
CA ALA A 367 15.60 20.73 -5.34
C ALA A 367 15.37 21.62 -6.56
N ILE A 368 15.45 21.02 -7.75
CA ILE A 368 15.02 21.66 -9.00
C ILE A 368 13.50 21.89 -8.90
N ALA A 369 13.04 23.12 -9.11
CA ALA A 369 11.64 23.51 -8.99
C ALA A 369 10.72 22.53 -9.75
N ALA A 370 9.84 21.85 -9.03
CA ALA A 370 8.93 20.86 -9.62
C ALA A 370 7.95 21.53 -10.58
N ALA A 371 7.75 20.94 -11.77
CA ALA A 371 6.68 21.33 -12.67
C ALA A 371 5.32 20.98 -12.03
N SER A 372 4.40 21.94 -12.01
CA SER A 372 3.03 21.75 -11.50
C SER A 372 2.34 20.59 -12.21
N SER A 373 2.01 19.53 -11.47
CA SER A 373 1.19 18.42 -11.97
C SER A 373 -0.29 18.79 -11.97
N VAL A 374 -1.02 18.39 -13.01
CA VAL A 374 -2.49 18.59 -13.17
C VAL A 374 -3.29 17.98 -12.00
N HIS A 375 -2.69 17.11 -11.17
CA HIS A 375 -3.36 16.50 -10.02
C HIS A 375 -3.55 17.42 -8.80
N THR A 376 -2.77 18.50 -8.64
CA THR A 376 -2.95 19.45 -7.53
C THR A 376 -4.03 20.49 -7.80
N SER A 377 -4.39 20.74 -9.07
CA SER A 377 -5.36 21.77 -9.45
C SER A 377 -6.83 21.36 -9.24
N ASN A 378 -7.13 20.06 -9.14
CA ASN A 378 -8.51 19.55 -9.06
C ASN A 378 -8.93 19.09 -7.65
N GLN A 379 -8.19 19.46 -6.61
CA GLN A 379 -8.55 19.13 -5.22
C GLN A 379 -9.38 20.26 -4.58
N PRO A 380 -10.43 19.92 -3.81
CA PRO A 380 -11.30 20.91 -3.19
C PRO A 380 -10.48 21.81 -2.26
N SER A 381 -10.42 23.10 -2.61
CA SER A 381 -9.77 24.13 -1.82
C SER A 381 -10.78 24.69 -0.82
N ASN A 382 -10.52 24.58 0.48
CA ASN A 382 -11.28 25.31 1.50
C ASN A 382 -10.82 26.78 1.51
N LEU A 383 -11.18 27.52 0.45
CA LEU A 383 -11.08 28.98 0.48
C LEU A 383 -12.34 29.52 1.14
N THR A 384 -12.20 29.87 2.42
CA THR A 384 -13.15 30.78 3.07
C THR A 384 -12.94 32.16 2.43
N PRO A 385 -13.94 32.79 1.80
CA PRO A 385 -13.73 34.12 1.22
C PRO A 385 -13.67 35.15 2.34
N THR A 386 -12.47 35.66 2.62
CA THR A 386 -12.26 36.86 3.41
C THR A 386 -12.85 38.05 2.63
N ALA A 387 -14.01 38.53 3.07
CA ALA A 387 -14.61 39.74 2.52
C ALA A 387 -13.73 40.95 2.84
N GLN A 388 -13.13 41.55 1.81
CA GLN A 388 -12.47 42.85 1.90
C GLN A 388 -13.53 43.93 2.16
N ALA A 389 -13.31 44.69 3.24
CA ALA A 389 -14.09 45.87 3.59
C ALA A 389 -14.00 46.95 2.51
N ARG A 390 -15.15 47.43 2.06
CA ARG A 390 -15.30 48.77 1.46
C ARG A 390 -16.51 49.45 2.12
N SER A 391 -16.25 50.61 2.69
CA SER A 391 -17.18 51.56 3.29
C SER A 391 -17.94 52.34 2.21
N ASP A 392 -19.25 52.49 2.35
CA ASP A 392 -19.94 53.78 2.55
C ASP A 392 -21.48 53.65 2.58
N PRO A 393 -22.21 54.64 3.13
CA PRO A 393 -23.38 54.41 3.99
C PRO A 393 -24.73 54.67 3.31
N LEU A 394 -25.83 54.17 3.92
CA LEU A 394 -27.06 54.91 4.25
C LEU A 394 -28.20 53.97 4.73
N GLN A 395 -28.59 54.18 5.99
CA GLN A 395 -29.96 54.42 6.49
C GLN A 395 -30.99 53.26 6.72
N ASP A 396 -31.33 53.13 8.00
CA ASP A 396 -32.58 52.70 8.68
C ASP A 396 -33.44 51.54 8.15
N GLN A 397 -33.62 50.50 8.99
CA GLN A 397 -34.87 50.31 9.75
C GLN A 397 -34.77 49.19 10.78
N MET A 398 -35.27 49.47 11.99
CA MET A 398 -35.47 48.56 13.12
C MET A 398 -36.58 47.53 12.82
N GLN A 399 -36.42 46.27 13.25
CA GLN A 399 -37.35 45.63 14.20
C GLN A 399 -36.93 44.22 14.65
N GLU A 400 -37.15 44.00 15.95
CA GLU A 400 -36.97 42.81 16.76
C GLU A 400 -37.83 41.60 16.34
N GLY A 401 -37.50 40.40 16.83
CA GLY A 401 -38.53 39.38 17.05
C GLY A 401 -38.10 37.92 17.09
N THR A 402 -37.53 37.49 18.21
CA THR A 402 -37.30 36.08 18.60
C THR A 402 -38.62 35.29 18.73
N ARG A 403 -38.72 34.08 18.17
CA ARG A 403 -39.09 32.79 18.84
C ARG A 403 -39.73 31.76 17.89
N ALA A 404 -39.28 30.52 18.05
CA ALA A 404 -39.85 29.29 17.50
C ALA A 404 -40.96 28.72 18.41
N PRO A 405 -41.96 28.01 17.86
CA PRO A 405 -42.83 27.13 18.63
C PRO A 405 -42.90 25.67 18.10
N TRP A 406 -42.44 24.79 18.99
CA TRP A 406 -42.74 23.39 19.31
C TRP A 406 -43.89 22.59 18.64
N ILE A 407 -43.59 21.31 18.38
CA ILE A 407 -44.31 20.04 18.70
C ILE A 407 -45.75 19.83 18.20
N GLY A 408 -45.96 18.70 17.48
CA GLY A 408 -47.11 17.80 17.76
C GLY A 408 -47.68 16.95 16.62
N GLN A 409 -47.38 15.64 16.67
CA GLN A 409 -48.19 14.47 16.23
C GLN A 409 -48.14 13.93 14.78
N THR A 410 -47.99 12.60 14.70
CA THR A 410 -48.13 11.67 13.56
C THR A 410 -49.06 10.51 13.98
N PRO A 411 -49.46 9.55 13.11
CA PRO A 411 -50.06 9.61 11.76
C PRO A 411 -51.37 8.74 11.71
N PRO A 412 -51.98 8.44 10.54
CA PRO A 412 -51.55 7.21 9.83
C PRO A 412 -51.71 7.21 8.29
N GLY A 413 -50.87 6.39 7.63
CA GLY A 413 -51.22 5.65 6.42
C GLY A 413 -50.97 6.30 5.05
N GLY A 414 -50.11 5.67 4.24
CA GLY A 414 -50.03 5.88 2.79
C GLY A 414 -48.63 6.27 2.31
N GLY A 415 -47.89 5.30 1.76
CA GLY A 415 -46.55 5.55 1.22
C GLY A 415 -46.58 6.34 -0.08
N THR A 416 -45.62 7.26 -0.28
CA THR A 416 -45.06 7.54 -1.61
C THR A 416 -43.70 8.23 -1.56
N ALA A 417 -42.81 7.68 -2.38
CA ALA A 417 -41.67 8.22 -3.11
C ALA A 417 -41.23 9.70 -2.96
N THR A 418 -39.90 9.85 -2.96
CA THR A 418 -39.09 11.07 -2.97
C THR A 418 -39.22 11.93 -4.25
N PRO A 419 -39.07 13.28 -4.17
CA PRO A 419 -39.54 14.21 -5.20
C PRO A 419 -38.39 14.85 -6.01
N TRP A 420 -37.83 14.13 -6.99
CA TRP A 420 -36.92 14.74 -7.97
C TRP A 420 -37.12 14.21 -9.40
N ALA A 421 -38.33 13.73 -9.71
CA ALA A 421 -38.70 13.31 -11.05
C ALA A 421 -39.86 14.16 -11.57
N SER A 422 -39.56 15.23 -12.31
CA SER A 422 -40.50 15.86 -13.24
C SER A 422 -39.82 16.64 -14.36
N ARG A 423 -39.73 15.94 -15.51
CA ARG A 423 -40.06 16.35 -16.90
C ARG A 423 -39.40 17.62 -17.49
N LEU A 424 -38.55 17.37 -18.49
CA LEU A 424 -38.21 18.29 -19.59
C LEU A 424 -39.28 18.23 -20.70
N PRO A 425 -39.60 19.35 -21.38
CA PRO A 425 -40.44 19.34 -22.57
C PRO A 425 -39.62 19.24 -23.88
N LEU A 426 -40.10 18.45 -24.83
CA LEU A 426 -39.63 18.35 -26.23
C LEU A 426 -40.24 19.47 -27.10
N ARG A 427 -39.44 20.06 -28.01
CA ARG A 427 -39.93 20.69 -29.25
C ARG A 427 -38.95 20.45 -30.41
N ALA A 428 -39.54 20.26 -31.60
CA ALA A 428 -38.99 19.74 -32.86
C ALA A 428 -38.21 20.79 -33.72
N PRO A 429 -37.60 20.39 -34.87
CA PRO A 429 -36.31 20.91 -35.39
C PRO A 429 -36.39 21.94 -36.55
N VAL A 430 -35.27 22.63 -36.83
CA VAL A 430 -35.00 23.44 -38.05
C VAL A 430 -33.49 23.34 -38.41
N PRO A 431 -33.07 23.33 -39.71
CA PRO A 431 -31.84 22.65 -40.18
C PRO A 431 -30.57 23.54 -40.22
N ALA A 432 -29.42 22.86 -40.31
CA ALA A 432 -28.08 23.46 -40.43
C ALA A 432 -27.59 23.49 -41.89
N PRO A 433 -26.64 24.39 -42.25
CA PRO A 433 -25.74 24.21 -43.38
C PRO A 433 -24.29 23.91 -42.97
N ASP A 434 -23.58 23.31 -43.93
CA ASP A 434 -22.35 22.51 -43.87
C ASP A 434 -21.02 23.25 -43.60
N GLY A 435 -20.01 22.52 -43.09
CA GLY A 435 -18.59 22.87 -43.28
C GLY A 435 -17.60 22.21 -42.29
N PRO A 436 -16.36 21.85 -42.70
CA PRO A 436 -15.79 20.52 -42.40
C PRO A 436 -14.67 20.52 -41.34
N THR A 437 -14.59 19.43 -40.55
CA THR A 437 -13.39 18.65 -40.18
C THR A 437 -13.71 17.68 -39.03
N GLN A 438 -13.92 16.40 -39.35
CA GLN A 438 -13.93 15.30 -38.37
C GLN A 438 -12.92 14.25 -38.78
N SER A 439 -12.12 13.82 -37.80
CA SER A 439 -11.19 12.71 -37.88
C SER A 439 -11.88 11.38 -37.57
N THR A 440 -11.45 10.38 -38.32
CA THR A 440 -11.92 9.00 -38.47
C THR A 440 -11.89 8.17 -37.18
N ARG A 441 -13.01 7.53 -36.82
CA ARG A 441 -13.07 6.42 -35.85
C ARG A 441 -13.25 5.10 -36.61
N ALA A 442 -12.40 4.12 -36.29
CA ALA A 442 -12.37 2.81 -36.93
C ALA A 442 -13.64 1.99 -36.67
N HIS A 443 -14.08 1.29 -37.72
CA HIS A 443 -15.22 0.39 -37.78
C HIS A 443 -14.94 -0.95 -37.07
N TRP A 444 -15.99 -1.78 -36.94
CA TRP A 444 -16.06 -3.12 -36.34
C TRP A 444 -16.49 -3.17 -34.87
N SER A 445 -17.71 -2.71 -34.62
CA SER A 445 -18.61 -3.35 -33.65
C SER A 445 -20.06 -3.00 -33.97
N THR A 446 -20.72 -3.88 -34.72
CA THR A 446 -22.18 -3.90 -34.81
C THR A 446 -22.64 -5.31 -34.47
N PRO A 447 -23.45 -5.53 -33.42
CA PRO A 447 -24.26 -6.73 -33.29
C PRO A 447 -25.68 -6.43 -33.79
N THR A 448 -26.17 -7.21 -34.76
CA THR A 448 -27.56 -7.16 -35.22
C THR A 448 -28.30 -8.41 -34.72
N SER A 449 -29.37 -8.18 -33.95
CA SER A 449 -30.71 -8.81 -33.87
C SER A 449 -30.83 -10.36 -33.99
N THR A 450 -31.76 -11.12 -33.40
CA THR A 450 -33.08 -10.93 -32.77
C THR A 450 -33.51 -12.32 -32.28
N LEU A 451 -34.28 -12.42 -31.19
CA LEU A 451 -34.88 -13.66 -30.65
C LEU A 451 -36.16 -14.09 -31.40
N PRO A 452 -36.45 -15.40 -31.43
CA PRO A 452 -37.84 -15.91 -31.41
C PRO A 452 -38.07 -16.97 -30.29
N PRO A 453 -39.33 -17.41 -30.04
CA PRO A 453 -39.85 -17.64 -28.68
C PRO A 453 -39.80 -19.08 -28.14
N PHE A 454 -40.05 -19.17 -26.83
CA PHE A 454 -40.06 -20.34 -25.94
C PHE A 454 -41.00 -21.50 -26.34
N VAL A 455 -40.49 -22.73 -26.18
CA VAL A 455 -41.28 -23.97 -25.96
C VAL A 455 -40.55 -24.84 -24.92
N MET A 456 -41.28 -25.33 -23.91
CA MET A 456 -40.81 -26.28 -22.88
C MET A 456 -40.54 -27.67 -23.45
N GLY A 457 -39.48 -28.34 -22.96
CA GLY A 457 -39.39 -29.80 -23.04
C GLY A 457 -37.96 -30.37 -22.99
N ASN A 458 -37.69 -31.08 -21.88
CA ASN A 458 -36.79 -32.23 -21.71
C ASN A 458 -35.31 -32.21 -22.18
N THR A 459 -34.43 -32.41 -21.19
CA THR A 459 -33.21 -33.25 -21.19
C THR A 459 -32.64 -33.69 -22.53
N THR A 460 -31.43 -33.25 -22.89
CA THR A 460 -30.31 -34.17 -23.20
C THR A 460 -28.95 -33.47 -23.33
N SER A 461 -27.95 -34.27 -22.95
CA SER A 461 -26.51 -34.10 -22.87
C SER A 461 -25.75 -33.97 -24.21
N ALA A 462 -24.52 -33.46 -24.11
CA ALA A 462 -23.55 -33.27 -25.19
C ALA A 462 -23.17 -34.58 -25.95
N PRO A 463 -22.89 -34.52 -27.28
CA PRO A 463 -22.74 -35.70 -28.12
C PRO A 463 -21.27 -35.98 -28.48
N TRP A 464 -20.43 -36.48 -27.56
CA TRP A 464 -19.14 -37.08 -27.93
C TRP A 464 -18.82 -38.27 -27.02
N ALA A 465 -19.41 -39.43 -27.29
CA ALA A 465 -18.89 -40.74 -26.89
C ALA A 465 -19.64 -41.86 -27.63
N ARG A 466 -18.94 -42.64 -28.45
CA ARG A 466 -19.42 -43.91 -29.02
C ARG A 466 -19.04 -45.10 -28.10
N PRO A 467 -19.70 -46.27 -28.24
CA PRO A 467 -19.83 -47.25 -27.17
C PRO A 467 -18.98 -48.52 -27.31
N GLY A 468 -18.77 -49.18 -26.18
CA GLY A 468 -18.34 -50.58 -26.02
C GLY A 468 -17.80 -50.74 -24.60
N GLY A 469 -18.17 -51.68 -23.74
CA GLY A 469 -19.06 -52.83 -23.77
C GLY A 469 -18.65 -53.71 -22.57
N SER A 470 -19.63 -54.27 -21.83
CA SER A 470 -19.51 -55.17 -20.65
C SER A 470 -18.84 -54.58 -19.39
N GLY A 471 -19.31 -54.72 -18.15
CA GLY A 471 -20.35 -55.54 -17.53
C GLY A 471 -19.85 -55.97 -16.14
N VAL A 472 -20.74 -55.94 -15.12
CA VAL A 472 -20.68 -56.67 -13.83
C VAL A 472 -20.28 -55.90 -12.54
N SER A 473 -21.34 -55.51 -11.82
CA SER A 473 -21.68 -55.68 -10.38
C SER A 473 -20.99 -54.96 -9.20
N SER A 474 -21.88 -54.50 -8.30
CA SER A 474 -21.80 -54.36 -6.82
C SER A 474 -20.87 -53.27 -6.26
N SER A 475 -21.18 -52.49 -5.21
CA SER A 475 -22.30 -52.44 -4.26
C SER A 475 -22.19 -51.15 -3.42
N SER A 476 -23.33 -50.79 -2.78
CA SER A 476 -23.46 -50.15 -1.46
C SER A 476 -23.00 -48.70 -1.21
N GLN A 477 -24.03 -47.89 -0.92
CA GLN A 477 -24.08 -46.73 -0.01
C GLN A 477 -23.21 -46.97 1.27
N THR A 478 -22.64 -45.97 1.95
CA THR A 478 -23.36 -45.04 2.85
C THR A 478 -22.33 -44.10 3.52
N THR A 479 -22.63 -42.79 3.48
CA THR A 479 -22.46 -41.75 4.52
C THR A 479 -21.18 -41.64 5.36
N MET A 480 -20.50 -40.50 5.22
CA MET A 480 -19.49 -39.94 6.14
C MET A 480 -20.14 -38.93 7.11
N PRO A 481 -19.68 -38.87 8.36
CA PRO A 481 -19.66 -37.59 9.07
C PRO A 481 -18.37 -37.30 9.87
N SER A 482 -18.11 -35.99 10.00
CA SER A 482 -17.47 -35.29 11.15
C SER A 482 -15.93 -35.20 11.20
N ILE A 483 -15.37 -33.98 11.12
CA ILE A 483 -15.02 -32.99 12.20
C ILE A 483 -13.70 -33.32 12.92
N TRP A 484 -12.77 -32.37 12.83
CA TRP A 484 -11.45 -32.34 13.47
C TRP A 484 -11.49 -31.58 14.81
N ALA A 485 -10.96 -32.17 15.87
CA ALA A 485 -9.94 -31.66 16.82
C ALA A 485 -9.79 -32.64 18.02
N PRO A 486 -8.81 -32.48 18.93
CA PRO A 486 -7.40 -32.85 18.82
C PRO A 486 -7.03 -33.98 19.81
N ASN A 487 -5.92 -34.69 19.60
CA ASN A 487 -5.52 -35.83 20.42
C ASN A 487 -4.23 -35.54 21.23
N PRO A 488 -4.21 -35.67 22.57
CA PRO A 488 -3.01 -35.76 23.38
C PRO A 488 -2.70 -37.24 23.74
N GLY A 489 -1.48 -37.71 23.47
CA GLY A 489 -1.08 -39.10 23.71
C GLY A 489 0.19 -39.22 24.54
N LEU A 490 0.02 -39.59 25.81
CA LEU A 490 1.06 -39.86 26.80
C LEU A 490 1.94 -41.08 26.47
N ASN A 491 3.18 -40.97 26.94
CA ASN A 491 4.22 -41.99 27.00
C ASN A 491 4.25 -42.63 28.42
N LYS A 492 4.22 -43.97 28.52
CA LYS A 492 4.60 -44.80 29.70
C LYS A 492 5.08 -46.14 29.11
N GLY A 493 6.17 -46.81 29.49
CA GLY A 493 7.20 -46.73 30.54
C GLY A 493 8.32 -47.73 30.13
N PRO A 494 9.11 -48.42 31.00
CA PRO A 494 9.11 -48.43 32.48
C PRO A 494 10.54 -48.36 33.11
N ARG A 495 10.64 -48.19 34.44
CA ARG A 495 11.72 -48.76 35.29
C ARG A 495 11.43 -48.65 36.80
N LYS A 496 11.56 -49.81 37.48
CA LYS A 496 12.07 -50.12 38.85
C LYS A 496 11.53 -49.26 40.02
N THR A 497 11.01 -49.80 41.12
CA THR A 497 11.28 -51.01 41.92
C THR A 497 10.02 -51.43 42.67
#